data_AF-A0A919ZIF3-F1
#
_entry.id   AF-A0A919ZIF3-F1
#
_cell.length_a   1.000
_cell.length_b   1.000
_cell.length_c   1.000
_cell.angle_alpha   90.00
_cell.angle_beta   90.00
_cell.angle_gamma   90.00
#
_symmetry.space_group_name_H-M   'P 1'
#
loop_
_entity.id
_entity.type
_entity.pdbx_description
1 polymer ?
#
loop_
_entity_poly.entity_id
_entity_poly.type
_entity_poly.pdbx_seq_one_letter_code
_entity_poly.pdbx_strand_id
1 'polypeptide(L)'
;MNFIEIPYGATDFFECEIIKLNDMENINPFQTQADRLIEIIDNESKFDRNDPEVGYTYRFHELGLAFWRPNILTEDDLNSERFLSLSKDIQEDELKSLYFESISVYPLSSTE
;
A
#
# COMPACT_ATOMS: atom_id res chain seq x y z
N MET A 1 2.76 11.02 -17.60
CA MET A 1 3.42 10.02 -16.73
C MET A 1 2.94 8.67 -17.20
N ASN A 2 3.86 7.78 -17.57
CA ASN A 2 3.51 6.43 -18.02
C ASN A 2 3.67 5.48 -16.84
N PHE A 3 2.57 4.94 -16.34
CA PHE A 3 2.57 3.93 -15.28
C PHE A 3 1.49 2.89 -15.58
N ILE A 4 1.66 1.71 -15.00
CA ILE A 4 0.64 0.68 -14.96
C ILE A 4 0.08 0.71 -13.54
N GLU A 5 -1.22 0.92 -13.41
CA GLU A 5 -1.93 0.77 -12.14
C GLU A 5 -2.58 -0.60 -12.08
N ILE A 6 -2.37 -1.28 -10.95
CA ILE A 6 -2.98 -2.55 -10.62
C ILE A 6 -3.89 -2.28 -9.42
N PRO A 7 -5.22 -2.26 -9.60
CA PRO A 7 -6.15 -2.15 -8.49
C PRO A 7 -6.30 -3.49 -7.77
N TYR A 8 -6.70 -3.46 -6.50
CA TYR A 8 -7.03 -4.66 -5.72
C TYR A 8 -8.08 -5.52 -6.44
N GLY A 9 -9.07 -4.92 -7.08
CA GLY A 9 -10.07 -5.65 -7.86
C GLY A 9 -9.51 -6.49 -9.03
N ALA A 10 -8.24 -6.30 -9.42
CA ALA A 10 -7.57 -7.17 -10.39
C ALA A 10 -7.10 -8.51 -9.79
N THR A 11 -7.08 -8.67 -8.46
CA THR A 11 -6.63 -9.90 -7.80
C THR A 11 -7.55 -11.10 -8.04
N ASP A 12 -8.76 -10.87 -8.54
CA ASP A 12 -9.66 -11.94 -9.00
C ASP A 12 -9.14 -12.64 -10.26
N PHE A 13 -8.20 -12.01 -10.99
CA PHE A 13 -7.70 -12.49 -12.27
C PHE A 13 -6.21 -12.82 -12.25
N PHE A 14 -5.42 -12.21 -11.36
CA PHE A 14 -3.97 -12.37 -11.30
C PHE A 14 -3.47 -12.31 -9.85
N GLU A 15 -2.41 -13.07 -9.56
CA GLU A 15 -1.67 -12.93 -8.30
C GLU A 15 -0.66 -11.79 -8.43
N CYS A 16 -0.52 -10.97 -7.38
CA CYS A 16 0.45 -9.90 -7.31
C CYS A 16 1.41 -10.18 -6.16
N GLU A 17 2.69 -10.26 -6.48
CA GLU A 17 3.75 -10.50 -5.51
C GLU A 17 4.92 -9.54 -5.74
N ILE A 18 5.44 -8.98 -4.66
CA ILE A 18 6.73 -8.30 -4.63
C ILE A 18 7.78 -9.34 -4.24
N ILE A 19 8.68 -9.64 -5.17
CA ILE A 19 9.74 -10.62 -4.99
C ILE A 19 11.02 -9.88 -4.57
N LYS A 20 11.50 -10.17 -3.36
CA LYS A 20 12.78 -9.68 -2.86
C LYS A 20 13.87 -10.71 -3.20
N LEU A 21 14.82 -10.35 -4.05
CA LEU A 21 15.83 -11.29 -4.59
C LEU A 21 16.69 -12.00 -3.52
N ASN A 22 16.83 -11.41 -2.34
CA ASN A 22 17.65 -11.95 -1.24
C ASN A 22 16.83 -12.54 -0.08
N ASP A 23 15.50 -12.48 -0.13
CA ASP A 23 14.63 -13.06 0.90
C ASP A 23 13.89 -14.29 0.36
N MET A 24 13.55 -15.20 1.27
CA MET A 24 12.84 -16.45 0.95
C MET A 24 11.32 -16.31 0.93
N GLU A 25 10.79 -15.13 1.29
CA GLU A 25 9.36 -14.86 1.40
C GLU A 25 8.95 -13.76 0.41
N ASN A 26 7.98 -14.10 -0.44
CA ASN A 26 7.33 -13.14 -1.34
C ASN A 26 6.26 -12.37 -0.57
N ILE A 27 6.07 -11.10 -0.93
CA ILE A 27 5.10 -10.25 -0.25
C ILE A 27 3.91 -10.05 -1.17
N ASN A 28 2.71 -10.38 -0.69
CA ASN A 28 1.47 -9.97 -1.36
C ASN A 28 1.10 -8.55 -0.88
N PRO A 29 1.24 -7.52 -1.72
CA PRO A 29 1.02 -6.13 -1.31
C PRO A 29 -0.44 -5.78 -1.02
N PHE A 30 -1.40 -6.57 -1.51
CA PHE A 30 -2.83 -6.37 -1.23
C PHE A 30 -3.31 -7.10 0.02
N GLN A 31 -2.52 -8.03 0.55
CA GLN A 31 -2.84 -8.79 1.76
C GLN A 31 -1.91 -8.45 2.93
N THR A 32 -0.97 -7.54 2.73
CA THR A 32 -0.09 -7.00 3.77
C THR A 32 -0.62 -5.64 4.19
N GLN A 33 -0.80 -5.42 5.50
CA GLN A 33 -1.27 -4.13 6.01
C GLN A 33 -0.34 -3.00 5.55
N ALA A 34 -0.91 -1.84 5.22
CA ALA A 34 -0.21 -0.73 4.61
C ALA A 34 1.01 -0.28 5.42
N ASP A 35 0.86 -0.09 6.73
CA ASP A 35 1.97 0.38 7.58
C ASP A 35 3.12 -0.64 7.62
N ARG A 36 2.80 -1.94 7.65
CA ARG A 36 3.79 -3.02 7.59
C ARG A 36 4.46 -3.10 6.22
N LEU A 37 3.69 -2.98 5.13
CA LEU A 37 4.24 -3.01 3.78
C LEU A 37 5.19 -1.83 3.57
N ILE A 38 4.80 -0.62 3.98
CA ILE A 38 5.65 0.57 3.89
C ILE A 38 6.92 0.42 4.72
N GLU A 39 6.84 -0.14 5.93
CA GLU A 39 8.03 -0.43 6.73
C GLU A 39 8.98 -1.38 5.98
N ILE A 40 8.46 -2.46 5.39
CA ILE A 40 9.28 -3.44 4.67
C ILE A 40 9.96 -2.80 3.45
N ILE A 41 9.21 -2.06 2.63
CA ILE A 41 9.77 -1.46 1.41
C ILE A 41 10.68 -0.26 1.74
N ASP A 42 10.38 0.54 2.77
CA ASP A 42 11.23 1.65 3.23
C ASP A 42 12.60 1.17 3.73
N ASN A 43 12.70 -0.06 4.24
CA ASN A 43 13.99 -0.64 4.59
C ASN A 43 14.86 -0.96 3.37
N GLU A 44 14.26 -1.16 2.19
CA GLU A 44 14.97 -1.44 0.93
C GLU A 44 15.27 -0.16 0.13
N SER A 45 14.30 0.75 0.04
CA SER A 45 14.46 2.05 -0.61
C SER A 45 13.53 3.07 0.04
N LYS A 46 14.00 4.30 0.24
CA LYS A 46 13.22 5.33 0.94
C LYS A 46 12.13 5.90 0.03
N PHE A 47 10.91 6.01 0.55
CA PHE A 47 9.87 6.77 -0.12
C PHE A 47 10.07 8.28 0.09
N ASP A 48 9.43 9.09 -0.76
CA ASP A 48 9.43 10.55 -0.60
C ASP A 48 8.59 10.98 0.61
N ARG A 49 9.29 11.36 1.69
CA ARG A 49 8.66 11.82 2.95
C ARG A 49 8.13 13.25 2.88
N ASN A 50 8.50 14.02 1.86
CA ASN A 50 8.04 15.40 1.69
C ASN A 50 6.77 15.50 0.84
N ASP A 51 6.28 14.36 0.36
CA ASP A 51 5.05 14.27 -0.40
C ASP A 51 3.85 14.71 0.47
N PRO A 52 3.04 15.69 0.04
CA PRO A 52 1.86 16.11 0.81
C PRO A 52 0.81 15.00 0.96
N GLU A 53 0.89 13.95 0.13
CA GLU A 53 -0.02 12.80 0.15
C GLU A 53 0.47 11.64 1.03
N VAL A 54 1.59 11.80 1.77
CA VAL A 54 2.06 10.76 2.71
C VAL A 54 0.94 10.36 3.66
N GLY A 55 0.70 9.05 3.77
CA GLY A 55 -0.45 8.48 4.47
C GLY A 55 -1.42 7.82 3.50
N TYR A 56 -1.69 8.48 2.37
CA TYR A 56 -2.55 7.99 1.29
C TYR A 56 -1.74 7.41 0.15
N THR A 57 -0.68 8.12 -0.26
CA THR A 57 0.22 7.71 -1.34
C THR A 57 1.65 7.59 -0.81
N TYR A 58 2.34 6.54 -1.23
CA TYR A 58 3.76 6.34 -0.92
C TYR A 58 4.52 6.08 -2.22
N ARG A 59 5.46 6.97 -2.58
CA ARG A 59 6.23 6.92 -3.83
C ARG A 59 7.68 6.51 -3.57
N PHE A 60 8.07 5.36 -4.11
CA PHE A 60 9.42 4.79 -4.06
C PHE A 60 10.11 4.98 -5.41
N HIS A 61 10.71 6.16 -5.60
CA HIS A 61 11.25 6.56 -6.90
C HIS A 61 12.35 5.63 -7.43
N GLU A 62 13.23 5.12 -6.56
CA GLU A 62 14.32 4.23 -6.96
C GLU A 62 13.84 2.83 -7.36
N LEU A 63 12.61 2.46 -6.95
CA LEU A 63 11.99 1.18 -7.29
C LEU A 63 10.98 1.30 -8.43
N GLY A 64 10.63 2.52 -8.86
CA GLY A 64 9.60 2.72 -9.88
C GLY A 64 8.23 2.27 -9.37
N LEU A 65 7.98 2.41 -8.07
CA LEU A 65 6.83 1.83 -7.38
C LEU A 65 6.07 2.91 -6.61
N ALA A 66 4.74 2.81 -6.57
CA ALA A 66 3.92 3.58 -5.66
C ALA A 66 2.73 2.76 -5.16
N PHE A 67 2.29 3.07 -3.95
CA PHE A 67 1.12 2.46 -3.32
C PHE A 67 0.10 3.55 -3.00
N TRP A 68 -1.18 3.24 -3.15
CA TRP A 68 -2.27 4.16 -2.88
C TRP A 68 -3.42 3.49 -2.10
N ARG A 69 -3.97 4.23 -1.14
CA ARG A 69 -5.18 3.88 -0.39
C ARG A 69 -6.10 5.10 -0.24
N PRO A 70 -7.42 4.90 -0.21
CA PRO A 70 -8.38 6.00 -0.13
C PRO A 70 -8.47 6.63 1.26
N ASN A 71 -8.22 5.84 2.31
CA ASN A 71 -8.35 6.26 3.69
C ASN A 71 -7.16 5.77 4.52
N ILE A 72 -6.84 6.52 5.57
CA ILE A 72 -5.85 6.13 6.58
C ILE A 72 -6.63 5.51 7.74
N LEU A 73 -6.38 4.24 8.00
CA LEU A 73 -6.89 3.53 9.17
C LEU A 73 -5.69 2.88 9.88
N THR A 74 -5.54 3.16 11.17
CA THR A 74 -4.49 2.60 12.03
C THR A 74 -5.08 1.60 13.03
N GLU A 75 -4.24 0.78 13.66
CA GLU A 75 -4.69 -0.13 14.72
C GLU A 75 -5.30 0.62 15.92
N ASP A 76 -4.81 1.82 16.23
CA ASP A 76 -5.35 2.66 17.30
C ASP A 76 -6.79 3.10 16.99
N ASP A 77 -7.09 3.39 15.71
CA ASP A 77 -8.43 3.78 15.27
C ASP A 77 -9.45 2.65 15.46
N LEU A 78 -9.03 1.38 15.36
CA LEU A 78 -9.89 0.20 15.58
C LEU A 78 -10.41 0.11 17.03
N ASN A 79 -9.70 0.71 17.97
CA ASN A 79 -10.08 0.76 19.38
C ASN A 79 -10.85 2.04 19.74
N SER A 80 -11.05 2.95 18.78
CA SER A 80 -11.76 4.20 19.02
C SER A 80 -13.27 3.99 19.20
N GLU A 81 -13.90 4.85 20.02
CA GLU A 81 -15.35 4.85 20.17
C GLU A 81 -16.07 5.07 18.83
N ARG A 82 -15.48 5.86 17.94
CA ARG A 82 -15.98 6.07 16.57
C ARG A 82 -16.12 4.74 15.85
N PHE A 83 -15.05 3.95 15.75
CA PHE A 83 -15.06 2.68 15.04
C PHE A 83 -15.98 1.65 15.71
N LEU A 84 -15.89 1.52 17.04
CA LEU A 84 -16.69 0.55 17.81
C LEU A 84 -18.19 0.86 17.79
N SER A 85 -18.59 2.11 17.54
CA SER A 85 -19.99 2.51 17.42
C SER A 85 -20.62 2.19 16.05
N LEU A 86 -19.81 1.84 15.04
CA LEU A 86 -20.30 1.51 13.70
C LEU A 86 -21.01 0.15 13.69
N SER A 87 -21.91 -0.06 12.73
CA SER A 87 -22.46 -1.39 12.46
C SER A 87 -21.37 -2.32 11.93
N LYS A 88 -21.55 -3.64 12.10
CA LYS A 88 -20.58 -4.64 11.64
C LYS A 88 -20.29 -4.54 10.15
N ASP A 89 -21.31 -4.38 9.32
CA ASP A 89 -21.13 -4.26 7.86
C ASP A 89 -20.26 -3.04 7.49
N ILE A 90 -20.36 -1.94 8.24
CA ILE A 90 -19.52 -0.76 8.04
C ILE A 90 -18.10 -1.02 8.58
N GLN A 91 -17.96 -1.67 9.74
CA GLN A 91 -16.63 -2.04 10.27
C GLN A 91 -15.87 -2.93 9.27
N GLU A 92 -16.54 -3.92 8.67
CA GLU A 92 -15.95 -4.79 7.65
C GLU A 92 -15.47 -4.02 6.41
N ASP A 93 -16.21 -2.99 6.00
CA ASP A 93 -15.79 -2.13 4.90
C ASP A 93 -14.61 -1.23 5.28
N GLU A 94 -14.66 -0.61 6.45
CA GLU A 94 -13.59 0.24 6.98
C GLU A 94 -12.27 -0.53 7.13
N LEU A 95 -12.32 -1.79 7.58
CA LEU A 95 -11.14 -2.66 7.72
C LEU A 95 -10.34 -2.84 6.41
N LYS A 96 -10.96 -2.66 5.24
CA LYS A 96 -10.25 -2.68 3.95
C LYS A 96 -9.20 -1.55 3.85
N SER A 97 -9.41 -0.45 4.56
CA SER A 97 -8.49 0.70 4.62
C SER A 97 -7.19 0.41 5.38
N LEU A 98 -7.08 -0.75 6.04
CA LEU A 98 -5.80 -1.25 6.57
C LEU A 98 -4.83 -1.67 5.46
N TYR A 99 -5.29 -1.83 4.23
CA TYR A 99 -4.53 -2.31 3.08
C TYR A 99 -4.47 -1.25 1.97
N PHE A 100 -3.59 -1.46 0.99
CA PHE A 100 -3.57 -0.64 -0.21
C PHE A 100 -4.66 -1.07 -1.19
N GLU A 101 -5.29 -0.09 -1.84
CA GLU A 101 -6.30 -0.32 -2.87
C GLU A 101 -5.66 -0.43 -4.25
N SER A 102 -4.56 0.26 -4.51
CA SER A 102 -3.85 0.13 -5.78
C SER A 102 -2.34 0.27 -5.66
N ILE A 103 -1.67 -0.29 -6.67
CA ILE A 103 -0.22 -0.28 -6.82
C ILE A 103 0.09 0.23 -8.21
N SER A 104 1.05 1.14 -8.30
CA SER A 104 1.52 1.68 -9.56
C SER A 104 2.96 1.30 -9.80
N VAL A 105 3.25 0.80 -10.99
CA VAL A 105 4.61 0.52 -11.47
C VAL A 105 4.92 1.46 -12.62
N TYR A 106 6.07 2.13 -12.57
CA TYR A 106 6.50 3.10 -13.57
C TYR A 106 7.99 2.93 -13.91
N PRO A 107 8.40 3.33 -15.13
CA PRO A 107 9.80 3.30 -15.51
C PRO A 107 10.64 4.15 -14.56
N LEU A 108 11.80 3.62 -14.15
CA LEU A 108 12.79 4.41 -13.45
C LEU A 108 13.22 5.58 -14.36
N SER A 109 13.16 6.79 -13.83
CA SER A 109 13.77 7.93 -14.48
C SER A 109 15.29 7.75 -14.40
N SER A 110 15.94 7.50 -15.54
CA SER A 110 17.39 7.57 -15.64
C SER A 110 17.84 8.96 -15.20
N THR A 111 18.51 9.09 -14.06
CA THR A 111 19.34 10.25 -13.79
C THR A 111 20.52 10.20 -14.76
N GLU A 112 20.46 11.04 -15.79
CA GLU A 112 21.62 11.42 -16.61
C GLU A 112 22.63 12.26 -15.81
#